data_AF-A0A7C7RXD1-F1
#
_entry.id   AF-A0A7C7RXD1-F1
#
_cell.length_a   1.000
_cell.length_b   1.000
_cell.length_c   1.000
_cell.angle_alpha   90.00
_cell.angle_beta   90.00
_cell.angle_gamma   90.00
#
_symmetry.space_group_name_H-M   'P 1'
#
loop_
_entity.id
_entity.type
_entity.pdbx_description
1 polymer ?
#
loop_
_entity_poly.entity_id
_entity_poly.type
_entity_poly.pdbx_seq_one_letter_code
_entity_poly.pdbx_strand_id
1 'polypeptide(L)'
;MTRKKKERKRPQWRRVDLHLHTPASSDYQESGVSYLDILRQAESKGLDIIAFTDHNTVAGYRAMMEEIHQLELLEQLGRLRKEEKERLREYRRLRERVLVLPGLEFTATFGFHILGIFGPETDVRELEFLLRRLNIPLEKLDEGSAEVGATTDVLTAYRAIAEAGGIVIAAHANSANGVAMRGFDFGGQTRIAYTQDPHLHALEVTDLEKKGRRTTARFFDGSKPEYPRRMRCIQGSDAHRLARDPNDPHHLGVGDRVTEVLLPEVGFGPLREVFLGDDFARTRPYRPTEKAPFDHVQAAREEGPSIVQDFHERFSRRGGHLYAILSDICAFANTNGGTLYIGVSGDPKELPVGVSNPRQTVEAIQEEIARRITPPLEVTADVQETQGKKIVRVVVPRGEDPPYAIDDNKIYIRSE
;
A
#
# COMPACT_ATOMS: atom_id res chain seq x y z
N MET A 1 10.78 38.62 -3.03
CA MET A 1 9.98 37.62 -2.28
C MET A 1 10.65 36.27 -2.38
N THR A 2 11.48 35.93 -1.40
CA THR A 2 12.20 34.66 -1.33
C THR A 2 11.24 33.55 -0.88
N ARG A 3 10.89 32.65 -1.80
CA ARG A 3 10.19 31.39 -1.49
C ARG A 3 11.05 30.60 -0.50
N LYS A 4 10.63 30.54 0.78
CA LYS A 4 11.19 29.61 1.77
C LYS A 4 11.11 28.19 1.18
N LYS A 5 12.24 27.60 0.83
CA LYS A 5 12.35 26.14 0.61
C LYS A 5 11.89 25.47 1.90
N LYS A 6 10.72 24.82 1.90
CA LYS A 6 10.33 23.89 2.97
C LYS A 6 11.46 22.87 3.08
N GLU A 7 12.09 22.76 4.25
CA GLU A 7 13.01 21.66 4.55
C GLU A 7 12.26 20.36 4.30
N ARG A 8 12.72 19.56 3.32
CA ARG A 8 12.17 18.22 3.07
C ARG A 8 12.48 17.36 4.29
N LYS A 9 11.49 17.16 5.17
CA LYS A 9 11.57 16.19 6.27
C LYS A 9 11.95 14.83 5.67
N ARG A 10 12.91 14.15 6.30
CA ARG A 10 13.29 12.79 5.86
C ARG A 10 12.07 11.87 6.03
N PRO A 11 11.78 11.02 5.04
CA PRO A 11 10.65 10.11 5.15
C PRO A 11 10.85 9.13 6.31
N GLN A 12 9.76 8.78 6.97
CA GLN A 12 9.71 7.91 8.13
C GLN A 12 8.75 6.75 7.87
N TRP A 13 9.07 5.59 8.44
CA TRP A 13 8.17 4.45 8.44
C TRP A 13 6.99 4.75 9.36
N ARG A 14 5.78 4.62 8.81
CA ARG A 14 4.51 4.86 9.49
C ARG A 14 3.69 3.59 9.50
N ARG A 15 3.11 3.23 10.63
CA ARG A 15 2.27 2.03 10.77
C ARG A 15 0.86 2.36 10.32
N VAL A 16 0.36 1.58 9.37
CA VAL A 16 -0.98 1.77 8.80
C VAL A 16 -1.80 0.50 8.91
N ASP A 17 -3.06 0.68 9.27
CA ASP A 17 -4.07 -0.38 9.24
C ASP A 17 -5.28 0.12 8.44
N LEU A 18 -5.39 -0.32 7.19
CA LEU A 18 -6.35 0.22 6.23
C LEU A 18 -7.61 -0.63 6.09
N HIS A 19 -7.78 -1.65 6.94
CA HIS A 19 -8.94 -2.53 6.93
C HIS A 19 -9.40 -2.79 8.37
N LEU A 20 -10.40 -2.03 8.81
CA LEU A 20 -10.98 -2.10 10.15
C LEU A 20 -12.50 -1.92 10.06
N HIS A 21 -13.22 -2.76 10.77
CA HIS A 21 -14.66 -2.58 10.97
C HIS A 21 -14.91 -1.82 12.26
N THR A 22 -16.07 -1.17 12.32
CA THR A 22 -16.57 -0.45 13.47
C THR A 22 -17.91 -1.05 13.90
N PRO A 23 -18.49 -0.61 15.02
CA PRO A 23 -19.84 -1.02 15.43
C PRO A 23 -20.96 -0.69 14.43
N ALA A 24 -20.67 0.05 13.35
CA ALA A 24 -21.61 0.26 12.25
C ALA A 24 -21.64 -0.92 11.26
N SER A 25 -20.64 -1.81 11.28
CA SER A 25 -20.67 -3.09 10.56
C SER A 25 -21.53 -4.10 11.32
N SER A 26 -22.41 -4.80 10.61
CA SER A 26 -23.38 -5.75 11.20
C SER A 26 -22.74 -6.96 11.88
N ASP A 27 -21.50 -7.28 11.51
CA ASP A 27 -20.69 -8.39 11.99
C ASP A 27 -19.64 -7.98 13.04
N TYR A 28 -19.69 -6.73 13.52
CA TYR A 28 -18.85 -6.30 14.63
C TYR A 28 -19.22 -7.08 15.91
N GLN A 29 -18.23 -7.77 16.49
CA GLN A 29 -18.46 -8.83 17.46
C GLN A 29 -18.68 -8.30 18.89
N GLU A 30 -18.20 -7.10 19.19
CA GLU A 30 -18.22 -6.53 20.55
C GLU A 30 -19.29 -5.43 20.67
N SER A 31 -20.22 -5.60 21.61
CA SER A 31 -21.24 -4.59 21.90
C SER A 31 -20.70 -3.48 22.82
N GLY A 32 -21.23 -2.26 22.65
CA GLY A 32 -20.90 -1.12 23.52
C GLY A 32 -19.51 -0.49 23.30
N VAL A 33 -18.78 -0.95 22.28
CA VAL A 33 -17.51 -0.32 21.87
C VAL A 33 -17.79 1.06 21.26
N SER A 34 -17.05 2.08 21.69
CA SER A 34 -17.14 3.41 21.08
C SER A 34 -16.02 3.63 20.05
N TYR A 35 -16.22 4.56 19.11
CA TYR A 35 -15.17 4.96 18.16
C TYR A 35 -13.91 5.49 18.87
N LEU A 36 -14.08 6.10 20.04
CA LEU A 36 -12.97 6.54 20.89
C LEU A 36 -12.12 5.36 21.37
N ASP A 37 -12.74 4.21 21.67
CA ASP A 37 -12.01 3.02 22.11
C ASP A 37 -11.19 2.41 20.97
N ILE A 38 -11.71 2.43 19.73
CA ILE A 38 -10.95 2.04 18.53
C ILE A 38 -9.73 2.95 18.37
N LEU A 39 -9.89 4.28 18.54
CA LEU A 39 -8.78 5.23 18.44
C LEU A 39 -7.75 5.06 19.56
N ARG A 40 -8.18 4.80 20.80
CA ARG A 40 -7.30 4.48 21.93
C ARG A 40 -6.50 3.21 21.65
N GLN A 41 -7.15 2.20 21.07
CA GLN A 41 -6.49 0.96 20.70
C GLN A 41 -5.49 1.15 19.56
N ALA A 42 -5.84 1.94 18.55
CA ALA A 42 -4.91 2.31 17.47
C ALA A 42 -3.68 3.05 18.03
N GLU A 43 -3.86 4.00 18.95
CA GLU A 43 -2.76 4.70 19.63
C GLU A 43 -1.90 3.73 20.47
N SER A 44 -2.52 2.81 21.22
CA SER A 44 -1.80 1.84 22.06
C SER A 44 -0.92 0.89 21.25
N LYS A 45 -1.37 0.54 20.03
CA LYS A 45 -0.62 -0.25 19.04
C LYS A 45 0.42 0.57 18.26
N GLY A 46 0.42 1.90 18.45
CA GLY A 46 1.33 2.83 17.79
C GLY A 46 1.04 3.00 16.31
N LEU A 47 -0.24 2.95 15.91
CA LEU A 47 -0.66 3.21 14.53
C LEU A 47 -0.60 4.71 14.24
N ASP A 48 -0.13 5.07 13.05
CA ASP A 48 -0.12 6.45 12.57
C ASP A 48 -1.33 6.76 11.68
N ILE A 49 -1.83 5.75 10.94
CA ILE A 49 -2.97 5.88 10.02
C ILE A 49 -3.88 4.66 10.20
N ILE A 50 -5.17 4.92 10.32
CA ILE A 50 -6.21 3.89 10.27
C ILE A 50 -7.28 4.28 9.25
N ALA A 51 -8.01 3.30 8.71
CA ALA A 51 -9.21 3.54 7.92
C ALA A 51 -10.39 2.75 8.49
N PHE A 52 -11.56 3.39 8.58
CA PHE A 52 -12.80 2.69 8.86
C PHE A 52 -13.38 2.20 7.54
N THR A 53 -13.58 0.90 7.41
CA THR A 53 -13.98 0.23 6.16
C THR A 53 -15.12 -0.74 6.44
N ASP A 54 -16.22 -0.22 7.02
CA ASP A 54 -17.41 -1.02 7.28
C ASP A 54 -18.00 -1.59 5.98
N HIS A 55 -18.70 -2.73 6.07
CA HIS A 55 -19.29 -3.38 4.91
C HIS A 55 -20.35 -2.52 4.22
N ASN A 56 -20.11 -2.17 2.96
CA ASN A 56 -21.04 -1.43 2.09
C ASN A 56 -21.60 -0.13 2.70
N THR A 57 -20.89 0.47 3.66
CA THR A 57 -21.32 1.69 4.35
C THR A 57 -20.13 2.55 4.76
N VAL A 58 -20.41 3.83 4.98
CA VAL A 58 -19.50 4.79 5.63
C VAL A 58 -20.08 5.29 6.97
N ALA A 59 -21.14 4.64 7.46
CA ALA A 59 -21.89 5.06 8.64
C ALA A 59 -21.02 5.14 9.91
N GLY A 60 -20.03 4.27 10.08
CA GLY A 60 -19.12 4.32 11.23
C GLY A 60 -18.29 5.60 11.26
N TYR A 61 -17.70 5.96 10.11
CA TYR A 61 -16.97 7.23 9.98
C TYR A 61 -17.91 8.43 10.14
N ARG A 62 -19.10 8.39 9.51
CA ARG A 62 -20.13 9.43 9.61
C ARG A 62 -20.52 9.68 11.06
N ALA A 63 -20.88 8.64 11.81
CA ALA A 63 -21.30 8.73 13.19
C ALA A 63 -20.20 9.29 14.10
N MET A 64 -18.94 8.86 13.92
CA MET A 64 -17.81 9.44 14.65
C MET A 64 -17.68 10.95 14.38
N MET A 65 -17.78 11.38 13.12
CA MET A 65 -17.65 12.79 12.76
C MET A 65 -18.84 13.63 13.24
N GLU A 66 -20.07 13.09 13.19
CA GLU A 66 -21.27 13.73 13.75
C GLU A 66 -21.14 13.90 15.26
N GLU A 67 -20.65 12.89 15.98
CA GLU A 67 -20.40 12.96 17.42
C GLU A 67 -19.39 14.08 17.76
N ILE A 68 -18.27 14.14 17.04
CA ILE A 68 -17.27 15.22 17.20
C ILE A 68 -17.90 16.58 16.93
N HIS A 69 -18.65 16.72 15.84
CA HIS A 69 -19.29 17.97 15.46
C HIS A 69 -20.31 18.45 16.52
N GLN A 70 -21.11 17.54 17.07
CA GLN A 70 -22.03 17.84 18.15
C GLN A 70 -21.31 18.35 19.41
N LEU A 71 -20.20 17.69 19.79
CA LEU A 71 -19.37 18.12 20.91
C LEU A 71 -18.74 19.51 20.66
N GLU A 72 -18.26 19.77 19.45
CA GLU A 72 -17.72 21.08 19.07
C GLU A 72 -18.78 22.18 19.09
N LEU A 73 -19.99 21.90 18.62
CA LEU A 73 -21.12 22.82 18.69
C LEU A 73 -21.50 23.13 20.15
N LEU A 74 -21.54 22.13 21.03
CA LEU A 74 -21.80 22.33 22.46
C LEU A 74 -20.71 23.17 23.13
N GLU A 75 -19.45 23.02 22.72
CA GLU A 75 -18.33 23.86 23.17
C GLU A 75 -18.53 25.32 22.74
N GLN A 76 -18.85 25.56 21.46
CA GLN A 76 -19.11 26.90 20.93
C GLN A 76 -20.29 27.59 21.61
N LEU A 77 -21.33 26.85 21.94
CA LEU A 77 -22.51 27.35 22.65
C LEU A 77 -22.28 27.52 24.16
N GLY A 78 -21.11 27.13 24.70
CA GLY A 78 -20.82 27.19 26.13
C GLY A 78 -21.68 26.22 26.97
N ARG A 79 -22.23 25.17 26.35
CA ARG A 79 -23.15 24.20 26.98
C ARG A 79 -22.51 22.84 27.27
N LEU A 80 -21.21 22.72 27.01
CA LEU A 80 -20.45 21.49 27.16
C LEU A 80 -20.34 21.06 28.64
N ARG A 81 -20.78 19.84 28.93
CA ARG A 81 -20.64 19.22 30.26
C ARG A 81 -19.20 18.77 30.50
N LYS A 82 -18.87 18.43 31.76
CA LYS A 82 -17.52 18.00 32.13
C LYS A 82 -17.06 16.76 31.36
N GLU A 83 -17.90 15.73 31.29
CA GLU A 83 -17.61 14.47 30.58
C GLU A 83 -17.47 14.68 29.07
N GLU A 84 -18.37 15.45 28.45
CA GLU A 84 -18.32 15.85 27.04
C GLU A 84 -17.03 16.62 26.73
N LYS A 85 -16.59 17.49 27.64
CA LYS A 85 -15.32 18.23 27.52
C LYS A 85 -14.09 17.34 27.59
N GLU A 86 -14.12 16.29 28.40
CA GLU A 86 -13.05 15.30 28.46
C GLU A 86 -13.01 14.46 27.18
N ARG A 87 -14.18 14.02 26.71
CA ARG A 87 -14.34 13.25 25.48
C ARG A 87 -13.90 14.02 24.22
N LEU A 88 -14.30 15.29 24.08
CA LEU A 88 -13.86 16.14 22.97
C LEU A 88 -12.34 16.39 22.99
N ARG A 89 -11.77 16.63 24.17
CA ARG A 89 -10.30 16.77 24.33
C ARG A 89 -9.58 15.51 23.91
N GLU A 90 -10.14 14.35 24.22
CA GLU A 90 -9.56 13.07 23.84
C GLU A 90 -9.65 12.80 22.34
N TYR A 91 -10.79 13.08 21.70
CA TYR A 91 -10.90 13.03 20.23
C TYR A 91 -9.86 13.92 19.55
N ARG A 92 -9.69 15.17 20.02
CA ARG A 92 -8.67 16.08 19.48
C ARG A 92 -7.25 15.51 19.63
N ARG A 93 -6.89 15.02 20.83
CA ARG A 93 -5.58 14.39 21.08
C ARG A 93 -5.33 13.19 20.18
N LEU A 94 -6.31 12.30 20.06
CA LEU A 94 -6.17 11.06 19.30
C LEU A 94 -6.09 11.34 17.81
N ARG A 95 -6.89 12.27 17.27
CA ARG A 95 -6.84 12.65 15.85
C ARG A 95 -5.58 13.44 15.47
N GLU A 96 -4.92 14.09 16.42
CA GLU A 96 -3.59 14.67 16.21
C GLU A 96 -2.48 13.59 16.09
N ARG A 97 -2.71 12.41 16.67
CA ARG A 97 -1.72 11.30 16.71
C ARG A 97 -1.98 10.25 15.63
N VAL A 98 -3.24 9.92 15.39
CA VAL A 98 -3.69 8.89 14.46
C VAL A 98 -4.57 9.55 13.41
N LEU A 99 -4.16 9.48 12.15
CA LEU A 99 -4.98 9.90 11.03
C LEU A 99 -6.07 8.85 10.78
N VAL A 100 -7.34 9.27 10.84
CA VAL A 100 -8.49 8.41 10.53
C VAL A 100 -9.00 8.74 9.14
N LEU A 101 -8.96 7.76 8.25
CA LEU A 101 -9.42 7.89 6.87
C LEU A 101 -10.85 7.33 6.72
N PRO A 102 -11.75 8.02 6.01
CA PRO A 102 -12.99 7.43 5.57
C PRO A 102 -12.70 6.33 4.55
N GLY A 103 -13.37 5.20 4.69
CA GLY A 103 -13.31 4.11 3.74
C GLY A 103 -14.56 3.26 3.80
N LEU A 104 -14.58 2.23 2.95
CA LEU A 104 -15.68 1.27 2.85
C LEU A 104 -15.12 -0.05 2.34
N GLU A 105 -15.68 -1.17 2.79
CA GLU A 105 -15.47 -2.48 2.17
C GLU A 105 -16.69 -2.85 1.34
N PHE A 106 -16.57 -2.70 0.02
CA PHE A 106 -17.64 -2.99 -0.92
C PHE A 106 -17.66 -4.47 -1.29
N THR A 107 -18.84 -5.09 -1.20
CA THR A 107 -19.10 -6.44 -1.67
C THR A 107 -19.58 -6.40 -3.12
N ALA A 108 -18.70 -6.73 -4.06
CA ALA A 108 -18.98 -6.84 -5.48
C ALA A 108 -19.74 -8.13 -5.85
N THR A 109 -20.19 -8.23 -7.10
CA THR A 109 -20.81 -9.44 -7.63
C THR A 109 -19.97 -10.69 -7.31
N PHE A 110 -20.63 -11.79 -6.97
CA PHE A 110 -20.02 -13.04 -6.47
C PHE A 110 -19.39 -12.96 -5.07
N GLY A 111 -19.61 -11.87 -4.34
CA GLY A 111 -19.18 -11.74 -2.94
C GLY A 111 -17.73 -11.29 -2.78
N PHE A 112 -17.10 -10.72 -3.82
CA PHE A 112 -15.72 -10.24 -3.69
C PHE A 112 -15.64 -8.93 -2.92
N HIS A 113 -14.69 -8.82 -2.01
CA HIS A 113 -14.53 -7.61 -1.21
C HIS A 113 -13.47 -6.67 -1.77
N ILE A 114 -13.79 -5.38 -1.78
CA ILE A 114 -12.98 -4.31 -2.35
C ILE A 114 -12.98 -3.13 -1.39
N LEU A 115 -11.81 -2.73 -0.92
CA LEU A 115 -11.68 -1.53 -0.11
C LEU A 115 -11.56 -0.30 -0.99
N GLY A 116 -12.31 0.74 -0.64
CA GLY A 116 -12.09 2.11 -1.10
C GLY A 116 -11.70 2.98 0.07
N ILE A 117 -10.48 3.56 0.03
CA ILE A 117 -9.99 4.48 1.07
C ILE A 117 -9.92 5.90 0.51
N PHE A 118 -10.49 6.87 1.21
CA PHE A 118 -10.66 8.24 0.73
C PHE A 118 -9.95 9.25 1.63
N GLY A 119 -9.80 10.48 1.12
CA GLY A 119 -9.24 11.57 1.90
C GLY A 119 -10.19 12.03 3.00
N PRO A 120 -9.69 12.53 4.15
CA PRO A 120 -10.53 13.01 5.24
C PRO A 120 -11.37 14.25 4.87
N GLU A 121 -11.02 14.93 3.79
CA GLU A 121 -11.77 16.07 3.23
C GLU A 121 -12.90 15.64 2.28
N THR A 122 -13.05 14.34 2.01
CA THR A 122 -14.10 13.83 1.13
C THR A 122 -15.43 13.90 1.87
N ASP A 123 -16.44 14.51 1.25
CA ASP A 123 -17.79 14.57 1.84
C ASP A 123 -18.37 13.16 1.93
N VAL A 124 -18.87 12.82 3.11
CA VAL A 124 -19.54 11.53 3.38
C VAL A 124 -20.69 11.28 2.41
N ARG A 125 -21.42 12.33 2.01
CA ARG A 125 -22.54 12.22 1.06
C ARG A 125 -22.09 11.81 -0.34
N GLU A 126 -20.90 12.22 -0.75
CA GLU A 126 -20.31 11.79 -2.03
C GLU A 126 -19.94 10.30 -1.98
N LEU A 127 -19.52 9.79 -0.81
CA LEU A 127 -19.26 8.38 -0.61
C LEU A 127 -20.57 7.55 -0.59
N GLU A 128 -21.62 8.05 0.04
CA GLU A 128 -22.97 7.44 -0.03
C GLU A 128 -23.49 7.43 -1.48
N PHE A 129 -23.29 8.51 -2.24
CA PHE A 129 -23.62 8.56 -3.66
C PHE A 129 -22.82 7.54 -4.48
N LEU A 130 -21.54 7.37 -4.18
CA LEU A 130 -20.72 6.33 -4.80
C LEU A 130 -21.27 4.92 -4.53
N LEU A 131 -21.64 4.60 -3.28
CA LEU A 131 -22.27 3.32 -2.93
C LEU A 131 -23.57 3.10 -3.71
N ARG A 132 -24.37 4.15 -3.90
CA ARG A 132 -25.58 4.09 -4.75
C ARG A 132 -25.25 3.83 -6.22
N ARG A 133 -24.19 4.45 -6.76
CA ARG A 133 -23.69 4.18 -8.13
C ARG A 133 -23.18 2.75 -8.29
N LEU A 134 -22.68 2.14 -7.20
CA LEU A 134 -22.28 0.74 -7.13
C LEU A 134 -23.44 -0.25 -6.91
N ASN A 135 -24.68 0.25 -6.95
CA ASN A 135 -25.93 -0.51 -6.82
C ASN A 135 -26.22 -1.03 -5.39
N ILE A 136 -25.68 -0.41 -4.34
CA ILE A 136 -26.06 -0.70 -2.95
C ILE A 136 -27.43 -0.08 -2.67
N PRO A 137 -28.50 -0.85 -2.34
CA PRO A 137 -29.83 -0.30 -2.08
C PRO A 137 -29.84 0.78 -0.98
N LEU A 138 -30.70 1.80 -1.14
CA LEU A 138 -30.81 2.90 -0.17
C LEU A 138 -31.13 2.40 1.24
N GLU A 139 -32.00 1.41 1.34
CA GLU A 139 -32.41 0.78 2.61
C GLU A 139 -31.24 0.13 3.36
N LYS A 140 -30.19 -0.28 2.65
CA LYS A 140 -29.05 -1.02 3.19
C LYS A 140 -27.81 -0.16 3.46
N LEU A 141 -27.84 1.13 3.12
CA LEU A 141 -26.69 2.01 3.26
C LEU A 141 -26.22 2.17 4.70
N ASP A 142 -27.11 2.06 5.69
CA ASP A 142 -26.77 2.19 7.10
C ASP A 142 -26.70 0.83 7.83
N GLU A 143 -26.89 -0.30 7.13
CA GLU A 143 -26.93 -1.63 7.77
C GLU A 143 -25.53 -2.19 8.06
N GLY A 144 -24.52 -1.77 7.30
CA GLY A 144 -23.17 -2.34 7.44
C GLY A 144 -23.10 -3.83 7.11
N SER A 145 -23.91 -4.30 6.16
CA SER A 145 -24.04 -5.72 5.82
C SER A 145 -23.29 -6.07 4.54
N ALA A 146 -22.62 -7.22 4.52
CA ALA A 146 -22.07 -7.82 3.29
C ALA A 146 -23.18 -8.37 2.37
N GLU A 147 -24.38 -8.62 2.88
CA GLU A 147 -25.49 -9.24 2.15
C GLU A 147 -26.43 -8.20 1.52
N VAL A 148 -25.91 -7.48 0.53
CA VAL A 148 -26.62 -6.36 -0.12
C VAL A 148 -27.41 -6.73 -1.37
N GLY A 149 -27.23 -7.95 -1.90
CA GLY A 149 -27.90 -8.44 -3.11
C GLY A 149 -27.03 -8.33 -4.37
N ALA A 150 -27.65 -8.14 -5.54
CA ALA A 150 -26.93 -8.05 -6.81
C ALA A 150 -26.27 -6.67 -6.97
N THR A 151 -25.00 -6.58 -6.60
CA THR A 151 -24.17 -5.38 -6.73
C THR A 151 -23.38 -5.37 -8.05
N THR A 152 -22.61 -4.30 -8.25
CA THR A 152 -21.74 -4.10 -9.41
C THR A 152 -20.55 -5.07 -9.44
N ASP A 153 -20.03 -5.35 -10.65
CA ASP A 153 -18.85 -6.21 -10.83
C ASP A 153 -17.55 -5.58 -10.31
N VAL A 154 -16.52 -6.40 -10.12
CA VAL A 154 -15.22 -6.01 -9.54
C VAL A 154 -14.53 -4.90 -10.33
N LEU A 155 -14.50 -4.97 -11.66
CA LEU A 155 -13.77 -4.02 -12.50
C LEU A 155 -14.46 -2.66 -12.52
N THR A 156 -15.79 -2.66 -12.59
CA THR A 156 -16.57 -1.43 -12.50
C THR A 156 -16.44 -0.78 -11.11
N ALA A 157 -16.38 -1.59 -10.05
CA ALA A 157 -16.13 -1.08 -8.70
C ALA A 157 -14.76 -0.42 -8.56
N TYR A 158 -13.69 -1.05 -9.07
CA TYR A 158 -12.35 -0.44 -9.10
C TYR A 158 -12.33 0.90 -9.80
N ARG A 159 -12.91 0.96 -11.01
CA ARG A 159 -12.99 2.20 -11.79
C ARG A 159 -13.75 3.29 -11.05
N ALA A 160 -14.93 2.99 -10.51
CA ALA A 160 -15.75 3.98 -9.82
C ALA A 160 -15.08 4.55 -8.56
N ILE A 161 -14.43 3.70 -7.75
CA ILE A 161 -13.69 4.13 -6.55
C ILE A 161 -12.47 4.97 -6.94
N ALA A 162 -11.72 4.55 -7.97
CA ALA A 162 -10.55 5.29 -8.45
C ALA A 162 -10.93 6.67 -9.05
N GLU A 163 -12.02 6.74 -9.84
CA GLU A 163 -12.58 7.98 -10.39
C GLU A 163 -13.01 8.95 -9.28
N ALA A 164 -13.53 8.43 -8.16
CA ALA A 164 -13.87 9.20 -6.97
C ALA A 164 -12.65 9.64 -6.14
N GLY A 165 -11.42 9.36 -6.61
CA GLY A 165 -10.18 9.77 -5.96
C GLY A 165 -9.69 8.83 -4.85
N GLY A 166 -10.36 7.71 -4.64
CA GLY A 166 -10.00 6.72 -3.62
C GLY A 166 -8.77 5.88 -3.96
N ILE A 167 -8.17 5.27 -2.94
CA ILE A 167 -7.21 4.18 -3.06
C ILE A 167 -8.02 2.88 -3.09
N VAL A 168 -7.87 2.13 -4.17
CA VAL A 168 -8.55 0.85 -4.41
C VAL A 168 -7.64 -0.31 -3.98
N ILE A 169 -8.12 -1.12 -3.05
CA ILE A 169 -7.40 -2.30 -2.56
C ILE A 169 -8.32 -3.51 -2.70
N ALA A 170 -7.82 -4.62 -3.26
CA ALA A 170 -8.55 -5.88 -3.19
C ALA A 170 -8.37 -6.46 -1.79
N ALA A 171 -9.45 -6.52 -1.01
CA ALA A 171 -9.43 -7.00 0.36
C ALA A 171 -9.04 -8.48 0.40
N HIS A 172 -8.24 -8.85 1.42
CA HIS A 172 -7.82 -10.22 1.75
C HIS A 172 -7.75 -11.17 0.54
N ALA A 173 -7.06 -10.72 -0.52
CA ALA A 173 -7.20 -11.21 -1.89
C ALA A 173 -6.93 -12.72 -2.04
N ASN A 174 -6.13 -13.31 -1.13
CA ASN A 174 -5.78 -14.72 -1.13
C ASN A 174 -6.60 -15.58 -0.14
N SER A 175 -7.63 -15.01 0.49
CA SER A 175 -8.55 -15.63 1.46
C SER A 175 -9.98 -15.64 0.94
N ALA A 176 -10.93 -16.17 1.71
CA ALA A 176 -12.37 -16.14 1.40
C ALA A 176 -12.81 -14.72 0.98
N ASN A 177 -13.68 -14.62 -0.03
CA ASN A 177 -14.15 -13.38 -0.64
C ASN A 177 -13.05 -12.53 -1.33
N GLY A 178 -11.83 -13.07 -1.47
CA GLY A 178 -10.72 -12.43 -2.17
C GLY A 178 -10.70 -12.73 -3.68
N VAL A 179 -10.29 -11.74 -4.47
CA VAL A 179 -10.23 -11.85 -5.95
C VAL A 179 -9.12 -12.79 -6.48
N ALA A 180 -8.20 -13.23 -5.63
CA ALA A 180 -7.07 -14.10 -5.94
C ALA A 180 -7.08 -15.39 -5.10
N MET A 181 -8.26 -15.82 -4.64
CA MET A 181 -8.47 -17.08 -3.93
C MET A 181 -7.82 -18.27 -4.63
N ARG A 182 -7.23 -19.17 -3.83
CA ARG A 182 -6.71 -20.44 -4.32
C ARG A 182 -7.81 -21.50 -4.29
N GLY A 183 -8.03 -22.16 -5.43
CA GLY A 183 -8.96 -23.30 -5.52
C GLY A 183 -10.41 -22.94 -5.83
N PHE A 184 -10.70 -21.71 -6.26
CA PHE A 184 -12.02 -21.32 -6.77
C PHE A 184 -11.95 -21.13 -8.29
N ASP A 185 -12.84 -21.79 -9.02
CA ASP A 185 -12.81 -21.95 -10.49
C ASP A 185 -13.47 -20.78 -11.25
N PHE A 186 -13.15 -19.52 -10.97
CA PHE A 186 -13.62 -18.40 -11.81
C PHE A 186 -12.85 -18.23 -13.15
N GLY A 187 -11.94 -19.15 -13.48
CA GLY A 187 -11.12 -19.11 -14.69
C GLY A 187 -9.88 -18.21 -14.59
N GLY A 188 -8.78 -18.64 -15.19
CA GLY A 188 -7.48 -17.94 -15.10
C GLY A 188 -7.51 -16.50 -15.64
N GLN A 189 -8.30 -16.25 -16.70
CA GLN A 189 -8.44 -14.92 -17.31
C GLN A 189 -9.15 -13.92 -16.38
N THR A 190 -10.18 -14.35 -15.66
CA THR A 190 -10.89 -13.52 -14.68
C THR A 190 -9.95 -13.09 -13.55
N ARG A 191 -9.14 -14.02 -13.03
CA ARG A 191 -8.15 -13.69 -12.00
C ARG A 191 -7.10 -12.69 -12.51
N ILE A 192 -6.64 -12.84 -13.75
CA ILE A 192 -5.73 -11.85 -14.37
C ILE A 192 -6.42 -10.49 -14.44
N ALA A 193 -7.63 -10.42 -14.98
CA ALA A 193 -8.39 -9.17 -15.08
C ALA A 193 -8.56 -8.48 -13.72
N TYR A 194 -8.97 -9.22 -12.68
CA TYR A 194 -9.18 -8.65 -11.35
C TYR A 194 -7.90 -8.26 -10.62
N THR A 195 -6.74 -8.85 -10.93
CA THR A 195 -5.49 -8.57 -10.22
C THR A 195 -4.54 -7.66 -10.98
N GLN A 196 -4.80 -7.40 -12.26
CA GLN A 196 -3.93 -6.59 -13.13
C GLN A 196 -4.64 -5.34 -13.67
N ASP A 197 -5.88 -5.07 -13.25
CA ASP A 197 -6.62 -3.88 -13.63
C ASP A 197 -5.86 -2.58 -13.25
N PRO A 198 -5.73 -1.59 -14.15
CA PRO A 198 -5.02 -0.35 -13.87
C PRO A 198 -5.56 0.47 -12.70
N HIS A 199 -6.85 0.36 -12.37
CA HIS A 199 -7.47 1.07 -11.26
C HIS A 199 -7.26 0.38 -9.90
N LEU A 200 -6.76 -0.85 -9.89
CA LEU A 200 -6.38 -1.55 -8.66
C LEU A 200 -5.01 -1.09 -8.19
N HIS A 201 -4.88 -0.60 -6.95
CA HIS A 201 -3.63 -0.01 -6.45
C HIS A 201 -2.82 -0.97 -5.56
N ALA A 202 -3.50 -1.84 -4.81
CA ALA A 202 -2.83 -2.84 -3.98
C ALA A 202 -3.68 -4.09 -3.76
N LEU A 203 -3.02 -5.16 -3.37
CA LEU A 203 -3.63 -6.40 -2.90
C LEU A 203 -3.41 -6.50 -1.40
N GLU A 204 -4.47 -6.57 -0.62
CA GLU A 204 -4.35 -6.98 0.77
C GLU A 204 -4.18 -8.50 0.83
N VAL A 205 -3.16 -8.99 1.54
CA VAL A 205 -2.85 -10.42 1.59
C VAL A 205 -2.65 -10.88 3.03
N THR A 206 -3.09 -12.10 3.32
CA THR A 206 -3.01 -12.68 4.68
C THR A 206 -1.68 -13.39 4.97
N ASP A 207 -0.80 -13.52 3.96
CA ASP A 207 0.45 -14.26 4.03
C ASP A 207 1.72 -13.40 3.85
N LEU A 208 1.61 -12.07 3.97
CA LEU A 208 2.71 -11.13 3.72
C LEU A 208 3.93 -11.37 4.62
N GLU A 209 3.72 -11.83 5.85
CA GLU A 209 4.81 -12.11 6.79
C GLU A 209 5.55 -13.42 6.50
N LYS A 210 4.94 -14.35 5.76
CA LYS A 210 5.49 -15.68 5.50
C LYS A 210 6.64 -15.56 4.49
N LYS A 211 7.68 -16.38 4.67
CA LYS A 211 8.78 -16.52 3.69
C LYS A 211 8.54 -17.76 2.83
N GLY A 212 8.67 -17.65 1.51
CA GLY A 212 8.68 -18.81 0.62
C GLY A 212 8.32 -18.52 -0.83
N ARG A 213 8.57 -19.50 -1.71
CA ARG A 213 8.27 -19.41 -3.16
C ARG A 213 6.78 -19.35 -3.50
N ARG A 214 5.90 -19.68 -2.54
CA ARG A 214 4.45 -19.78 -2.72
C ARG A 214 3.69 -18.62 -2.04
N THR A 215 4.34 -17.52 -1.68
CA THR A 215 3.66 -16.36 -1.10
C THR A 215 2.91 -15.59 -2.19
N THR A 216 1.82 -14.91 -1.80
CA THR A 216 1.05 -14.07 -2.72
C THR A 216 1.88 -12.91 -3.27
N ALA A 217 2.69 -12.27 -2.43
CA ALA A 217 3.58 -11.19 -2.84
C ALA A 217 4.58 -11.58 -3.94
N ARG A 218 5.13 -12.80 -3.88
CA ARG A 218 6.02 -13.31 -4.93
C ARG A 218 5.25 -13.72 -6.19
N PHE A 219 4.00 -14.13 -6.06
CA PHE A 219 3.20 -14.48 -7.24
C PHE A 219 2.90 -13.25 -8.12
N PHE A 220 2.67 -12.09 -7.48
CA PHE A 220 2.36 -10.82 -8.15
C PHE A 220 3.55 -9.85 -8.16
N ASP A 221 4.78 -10.37 -8.19
CA ASP A 221 5.99 -9.54 -8.25
C ASP A 221 6.28 -8.96 -9.65
N GLY A 222 5.47 -9.31 -10.66
CA GLY A 222 5.66 -8.91 -12.06
C GLY A 222 6.57 -9.85 -12.84
N SER A 223 7.09 -10.91 -12.22
CA SER A 223 8.02 -11.83 -12.87
C SER A 223 7.35 -12.83 -13.82
N LYS A 224 6.03 -12.96 -13.73
CA LYS A 224 5.25 -13.91 -14.53
C LYS A 224 4.69 -13.23 -15.79
N PRO A 225 4.76 -13.84 -16.97
CA PRO A 225 4.26 -13.25 -18.21
C PRO A 225 2.76 -12.99 -18.16
N GLU A 226 1.99 -13.84 -17.47
CA GLU A 226 0.54 -13.67 -17.33
C GLU A 226 0.15 -12.61 -16.30
N TYR A 227 1.09 -12.20 -15.43
CA TYR A 227 0.91 -11.17 -14.41
C TYR A 227 2.04 -10.13 -14.49
N PRO A 228 2.14 -9.39 -15.61
CA PRO A 228 3.28 -8.52 -15.90
C PRO A 228 3.32 -7.26 -15.02
N ARG A 229 2.17 -6.80 -14.51
CA ARG A 229 2.10 -5.66 -13.60
C ARG A 229 2.39 -6.13 -12.17
N ARG A 230 3.53 -5.69 -11.65
CA ARG A 230 3.88 -5.88 -10.24
C ARG A 230 2.82 -5.24 -9.35
N MET A 231 2.28 -5.99 -8.40
CA MET A 231 1.26 -5.51 -7.47
C MET A 231 1.86 -5.25 -6.10
N ARG A 232 1.41 -4.16 -5.47
CA ARG A 232 1.79 -3.83 -4.11
C ARG A 232 0.97 -4.68 -3.15
N CYS A 233 1.64 -5.59 -2.44
CA CYS A 233 0.98 -6.39 -1.40
C CYS A 233 1.08 -5.70 -0.04
N ILE A 234 -0.06 -5.53 0.62
CA ILE A 234 -0.20 -4.97 1.97
C ILE A 234 -0.97 -5.94 2.86
N GLN A 235 -1.15 -5.57 4.12
CA GLN A 235 -1.94 -6.29 5.09
C GLN A 235 -2.63 -5.31 6.04
N GLY A 236 -3.90 -5.58 6.34
CA GLY A 236 -4.68 -4.97 7.41
C GLY A 236 -5.16 -6.04 8.39
N SER A 237 -5.71 -5.58 9.51
CA SER A 237 -6.17 -6.48 10.56
C SER A 237 -7.54 -7.10 10.28
N ASP A 238 -8.37 -6.49 9.42
CA ASP A 238 -9.73 -6.98 9.14
C ASP A 238 -10.51 -7.17 10.46
N ALA A 239 -10.31 -6.21 11.36
CA ALA A 239 -10.70 -6.36 12.76
C ALA A 239 -12.19 -6.06 12.96
N HIS A 240 -12.89 -7.03 13.54
CA HIS A 240 -14.30 -6.96 13.93
C HIS A 240 -14.48 -6.77 15.44
N ARG A 241 -13.41 -6.37 16.12
CA ARG A 241 -13.31 -6.27 17.59
C ARG A 241 -12.10 -5.42 18.02
N LEU A 242 -12.09 -4.94 19.26
CA LEU A 242 -11.00 -4.09 19.74
C LEU A 242 -9.68 -4.85 19.93
N ALA A 243 -9.72 -5.95 20.67
CA ALA A 243 -8.55 -6.75 21.01
C ALA A 243 -8.67 -8.14 20.40
N ARG A 244 -7.53 -8.78 20.12
CA ARG A 244 -7.47 -10.15 19.62
C ARG A 244 -8.32 -11.10 20.47
N ASP A 245 -8.96 -12.08 19.83
CA ASP A 245 -9.57 -13.17 20.58
C ASP A 245 -8.47 -13.98 21.31
N PRO A 246 -8.57 -14.15 22.64
CA PRO A 246 -7.63 -15.01 23.37
C PRO A 246 -7.78 -16.50 23.03
N ASN A 247 -8.93 -16.93 22.50
CA ASN A 247 -9.26 -18.32 22.20
C ASN A 247 -9.14 -18.67 20.71
N ASP A 248 -9.25 -17.69 19.81
CA ASP A 248 -9.07 -17.89 18.37
C ASP A 248 -8.00 -16.96 17.78
N PRO A 249 -6.79 -17.47 17.46
CA PRO A 249 -5.72 -16.64 16.91
C PRO A 249 -6.02 -16.08 15.52
N HIS A 250 -7.06 -16.56 14.82
CA HIS A 250 -7.50 -16.05 13.53
C HIS A 250 -8.35 -14.78 13.64
N HIS A 251 -8.98 -14.53 14.80
CA HIS A 251 -9.80 -13.34 15.04
C HIS A 251 -8.93 -12.19 15.57
N LEU A 252 -8.53 -11.34 14.64
CA LEU A 252 -7.65 -10.20 14.90
C LEU A 252 -8.40 -9.04 15.55
N GLY A 253 -7.70 -8.30 16.41
CA GLY A 253 -8.16 -6.99 16.89
C GLY A 253 -7.51 -5.84 16.12
N VAL A 254 -7.97 -4.62 16.40
CA VAL A 254 -7.43 -3.39 15.80
C VAL A 254 -5.90 -3.34 15.95
N GLY A 255 -5.19 -3.19 14.82
CA GLY A 255 -3.74 -3.05 14.80
C GLY A 255 -2.95 -4.35 15.01
N ASP A 256 -3.58 -5.52 14.93
CA ASP A 256 -2.90 -6.80 15.10
C ASP A 256 -2.15 -7.27 13.84
N ARG A 257 -2.54 -6.78 12.67
CA ARG A 257 -1.81 -6.98 11.41
C ARG A 257 -1.76 -5.65 10.69
N VAL A 258 -0.54 -5.17 10.44
CA VAL A 258 -0.34 -3.81 9.95
C VAL A 258 0.76 -3.76 8.90
N THR A 259 0.70 -2.72 8.08
CA THR A 259 1.70 -2.43 7.06
C THR A 259 2.51 -1.22 7.50
N GLU A 260 3.83 -1.24 7.31
CA GLU A 260 4.65 -0.04 7.43
C GLU A 260 4.79 0.62 6.07
N VAL A 261 4.54 1.92 6.00
CA VAL A 261 4.62 2.74 4.79
C VAL A 261 5.62 3.87 4.99
N LEU A 262 6.52 4.05 4.04
CA LEU A 262 7.54 5.11 4.08
C LEU A 262 6.96 6.42 3.55
N LEU A 263 6.66 7.35 4.46
CA LEU A 263 5.99 8.61 4.17
C LEU A 263 6.83 9.83 4.56
N PRO A 264 6.86 10.91 3.73
CA PRO A 264 7.48 12.17 4.11
C PRO A 264 6.71 12.88 5.24
N GLU A 265 5.39 12.74 5.26
CA GLU A 265 4.47 13.23 6.29
C GLU A 265 3.22 12.36 6.35
N VAL A 266 2.54 12.34 7.50
CA VAL A 266 1.29 11.59 7.69
C VAL A 266 0.15 12.37 7.02
N GLY A 267 -0.49 11.75 6.03
CA GLY A 267 -1.57 12.36 5.26
C GLY A 267 -2.07 11.44 4.15
N PHE A 268 -3.30 11.65 3.69
CA PHE A 268 -3.90 10.88 2.60
C PHE A 268 -3.14 11.07 1.27
N GLY A 269 -2.74 12.29 0.92
CA GLY A 269 -2.02 12.58 -0.32
C GLY A 269 -0.70 11.79 -0.45
N PRO A 270 0.22 11.89 0.52
CA PRO A 270 1.45 11.09 0.53
C PRO A 270 1.20 9.58 0.56
N LEU A 271 0.16 9.11 1.26
CA LEU A 271 -0.24 7.70 1.27
C LEU A 271 -0.65 7.27 -0.14
N ARG A 272 -1.58 7.99 -0.76
CA ARG A 272 -2.05 7.75 -2.12
C ARG A 272 -0.91 7.72 -3.12
N GLU A 273 0.04 8.66 -3.04
CA GLU A 273 1.24 8.66 -3.89
C GLU A 273 2.06 7.35 -3.78
N VAL A 274 2.23 6.79 -2.57
CA VAL A 274 2.89 5.49 -2.40
C VAL A 274 2.12 4.38 -3.10
N PHE A 275 0.80 4.34 -2.93
CA PHE A 275 -0.04 3.27 -3.48
C PHE A 275 -0.17 3.34 -5.01
N LEU A 276 -0.10 4.54 -5.59
CA LEU A 276 -0.11 4.74 -7.04
C LEU A 276 1.28 4.58 -7.69
N GLY A 277 2.36 4.76 -6.93
CA GLY A 277 3.72 4.71 -7.45
C GLY A 277 4.34 3.31 -7.47
N ASP A 278 5.39 3.16 -8.29
CA ASP A 278 6.07 1.89 -8.54
C ASP A 278 7.26 1.61 -7.59
N ASP A 279 7.47 2.44 -6.56
CA ASP A 279 8.47 2.14 -5.51
C ASP A 279 7.88 1.17 -4.48
N PHE A 280 7.89 -0.11 -4.81
CA PHE A 280 7.36 -1.20 -3.97
C PHE A 280 8.05 -1.33 -2.61
N ALA A 281 9.25 -0.77 -2.48
CA ALA A 281 10.00 -0.83 -1.24
C ALA A 281 9.67 0.30 -0.26
N ARG A 282 8.72 1.18 -0.60
CA ARG A 282 8.08 2.11 0.36
C ARG A 282 7.02 1.43 1.22
N THR A 283 6.79 0.12 1.06
CA THR A 283 5.88 -0.67 1.92
C THR A 283 6.56 -1.94 2.40
N ARG A 284 6.29 -2.32 3.65
CA ARG A 284 6.77 -3.59 4.22
C ARG A 284 5.84 -4.12 5.31
N PRO A 285 5.81 -5.44 5.57
CA PRO A 285 5.09 -5.96 6.71
C PRO A 285 5.70 -5.44 8.01
N TYR A 286 4.87 -4.98 8.94
CA TYR A 286 5.33 -4.72 10.30
C TYR A 286 5.59 -6.05 11.00
N ARG A 287 6.74 -6.15 11.69
CA ARG A 287 7.04 -7.25 12.59
C ARG A 287 7.33 -6.65 13.96
N PRO A 288 6.58 -7.02 15.02
CA PRO A 288 6.89 -6.56 16.36
C PRO A 288 8.34 -6.89 16.70
N THR A 289 9.05 -5.92 17.29
CA THR A 289 10.50 -5.87 17.48
C THR A 289 11.03 -6.93 18.45
N GLU A 290 10.98 -8.21 18.06
CA GLU A 290 11.84 -9.28 18.58
C GLU A 290 12.62 -9.98 17.46
N LYS A 291 12.38 -9.60 16.20
CA LYS A 291 13.14 -10.09 15.05
C LYS A 291 13.92 -8.93 14.44
N ALA A 292 15.20 -9.16 14.19
CA ALA A 292 16.15 -8.23 13.56
C ALA A 292 15.51 -7.41 12.41
N PRO A 293 15.97 -6.16 12.16
CA PRO A 293 15.44 -5.33 11.08
C PRO A 293 15.35 -6.12 9.78
N PHE A 294 14.18 -6.08 9.13
CA PHE A 294 13.95 -6.83 7.90
C PHE A 294 14.86 -6.32 6.79
N ASP A 295 15.85 -7.13 6.43
CA ASP A 295 16.81 -6.81 5.37
C ASP A 295 16.18 -7.11 3.99
N HIS A 296 15.59 -6.08 3.39
CA HIS A 296 14.95 -6.15 2.07
C HIS A 296 15.91 -6.58 0.96
N VAL A 297 17.19 -6.20 1.06
CA VAL A 297 18.20 -6.54 0.04
C VAL A 297 18.55 -8.01 0.17
N GLN A 298 18.73 -8.53 1.39
CA GLN A 298 18.97 -9.95 1.60
C GLN A 298 17.77 -10.80 1.15
N ALA A 299 16.54 -10.34 1.41
CA ALA A 299 15.34 -11.00 0.90
C ALA A 299 15.31 -11.03 -0.64
N ALA A 300 15.64 -9.92 -1.31
CA ALA A 300 15.75 -9.89 -2.77
C ALA A 300 16.83 -10.85 -3.30
N ARG A 301 17.98 -10.94 -2.62
CA ARG A 301 19.05 -11.91 -2.99
C ARG A 301 18.62 -13.36 -2.78
N GLU A 302 17.84 -13.65 -1.73
CA GLU A 302 17.23 -14.98 -1.51
C GLU A 302 16.24 -15.34 -2.63
N GLU A 303 15.59 -14.33 -3.24
CA GLU A 303 14.71 -14.50 -4.38
C GLU A 303 15.47 -14.75 -5.68
N GLY A 304 16.62 -14.09 -5.87
CA GLY A 304 17.53 -14.22 -7.00
C GLY A 304 17.15 -13.35 -8.21
N PRO A 305 18.00 -13.27 -9.25
CA PRO A 305 17.70 -12.50 -10.46
C PRO A 305 16.39 -12.94 -11.13
N SER A 306 15.62 -11.99 -11.68
CA SER A 306 14.39 -12.25 -12.42
C SER A 306 14.16 -11.18 -13.50
N ILE A 307 13.08 -11.32 -14.29
CA ILE A 307 12.72 -10.31 -15.30
C ILE A 307 12.46 -8.91 -14.69
N VAL A 308 12.16 -8.81 -13.38
CA VAL A 308 11.89 -7.56 -12.66
C VAL A 308 12.95 -7.18 -11.62
N GLN A 309 14.03 -7.96 -11.45
CA GLN A 309 15.13 -7.56 -10.56
C GLN A 309 16.48 -8.11 -10.98
N ASP A 310 17.55 -7.37 -10.68
CA ASP A 310 18.92 -7.85 -10.92
C ASP A 310 19.94 -7.22 -9.95
N PHE A 311 21.15 -7.78 -9.96
CA PHE A 311 22.21 -7.51 -9.00
C PHE A 311 23.54 -7.26 -9.70
N HIS A 312 24.18 -6.13 -9.39
CA HIS A 312 25.53 -5.79 -9.84
C HIS A 312 26.47 -5.68 -8.64
N GLU A 313 27.52 -6.49 -8.60
CA GLU A 313 28.47 -6.47 -7.49
C GLU A 313 29.24 -5.15 -7.36
N ARG A 314 29.51 -4.48 -8.49
CA ARG A 314 30.42 -3.33 -8.55
C ARG A 314 29.87 -2.24 -9.46
N PHE A 315 30.23 -1.00 -9.12
CA PHE A 315 30.03 0.17 -9.97
C PHE A 315 31.37 0.73 -10.41
N SER A 316 31.52 1.00 -11.72
CA SER A 316 32.64 1.76 -12.26
C SER A 316 32.23 2.47 -13.55
N ARG A 317 32.61 3.75 -13.68
CA ARG A 317 32.45 4.53 -14.92
C ARG A 317 33.32 4.00 -16.07
N ARG A 318 34.38 3.23 -15.77
CA ARG A 318 35.28 2.60 -16.75
C ARG A 318 35.22 1.07 -16.62
N GLY A 319 35.21 0.34 -17.73
CA GLY A 319 35.25 -1.13 -17.72
C GLY A 319 33.89 -1.84 -17.82
N GLY A 320 32.93 -1.29 -18.57
CA GLY A 320 31.70 -1.99 -18.96
C GLY A 320 30.60 -2.10 -17.91
N HIS A 321 30.92 -2.00 -16.60
CA HIS A 321 29.93 -2.10 -15.52
C HIS A 321 28.80 -1.08 -15.61
N LEU A 322 29.12 0.20 -15.85
CA LEU A 322 28.10 1.24 -16.06
C LEU A 322 27.21 0.93 -17.27
N TYR A 323 27.79 0.39 -18.35
CA TYR A 323 27.02 0.04 -19.54
C TYR A 323 26.07 -1.13 -19.29
N ALA A 324 26.50 -2.14 -18.52
CA ALA A 324 25.65 -3.25 -18.10
C ALA A 324 24.46 -2.76 -17.24
N ILE A 325 24.74 -1.87 -16.26
CA ILE A 325 23.72 -1.22 -15.44
C ILE A 325 22.71 -0.46 -16.30
N LEU A 326 23.18 0.36 -17.26
CA LEU A 326 22.28 1.08 -18.18
C LEU A 326 21.48 0.13 -19.09
N SER A 327 22.09 -0.97 -19.54
CA SER A 327 21.42 -1.99 -20.36
C SER A 327 20.27 -2.62 -19.59
N ASP A 328 20.46 -2.95 -18.31
CA ASP A 328 19.38 -3.48 -17.46
C ASP A 328 18.28 -2.45 -17.20
N ILE A 329 18.64 -1.19 -16.95
CA ILE A 329 17.66 -0.11 -16.78
C ILE A 329 16.83 0.06 -18.05
N CYS A 330 17.48 0.10 -19.22
CA CYS A 330 16.79 0.15 -20.51
C CYS A 330 15.88 -1.07 -20.71
N ALA A 331 16.34 -2.27 -20.33
CA ALA A 331 15.58 -3.51 -20.45
C ALA A 331 14.36 -3.55 -19.51
N PHE A 332 14.48 -3.02 -18.29
CA PHE A 332 13.36 -2.89 -17.35
C PHE A 332 12.32 -1.90 -17.87
N ALA A 333 12.75 -0.73 -18.35
CA ALA A 333 11.85 0.28 -18.90
C ALA A 333 11.07 -0.25 -20.12
N ASN A 334 11.71 -1.07 -20.95
CA ASN A 334 11.07 -1.73 -22.09
C ASN A 334 10.19 -2.93 -21.74
N THR A 335 10.20 -3.40 -20.48
CA THR A 335 9.42 -4.56 -20.05
C THR A 335 8.49 -4.20 -18.89
N ASN A 336 8.58 -4.86 -17.74
CA ASN A 336 7.65 -4.74 -16.62
C ASN A 336 8.09 -3.71 -15.57
N GLY A 337 9.11 -2.90 -15.88
CA GLY A 337 9.88 -2.19 -14.86
C GLY A 337 10.71 -3.17 -14.02
N GLY A 338 11.38 -2.65 -12.99
CA GLY A 338 12.16 -3.50 -12.10
C GLY A 338 13.00 -2.77 -11.06
N THR A 339 13.74 -3.54 -10.28
CA THR A 339 14.63 -3.04 -9.24
C THR A 339 16.04 -3.59 -9.43
N LEU A 340 17.01 -2.69 -9.56
CA LEU A 340 18.43 -3.01 -9.67
C LEU A 340 19.14 -2.74 -8.34
N TYR A 341 19.91 -3.71 -7.85
CA TYR A 341 20.73 -3.56 -6.65
C TYR A 341 22.22 -3.54 -7.01
N ILE A 342 22.93 -2.48 -6.63
CA ILE A 342 24.33 -2.23 -6.98
C ILE A 342 25.18 -2.23 -5.70
N GLY A 343 26.26 -3.02 -5.70
CA GLY A 343 27.11 -3.30 -4.54
C GLY A 343 26.87 -4.69 -3.91
N VAL A 344 26.08 -5.55 -4.55
CA VAL A 344 25.74 -6.91 -4.09
C VAL A 344 25.72 -7.89 -5.26
N SER A 345 26.10 -9.13 -5.01
CA SER A 345 25.88 -10.23 -5.96
C SER A 345 24.49 -10.82 -5.79
N GLY A 346 24.01 -11.50 -6.84
CA GLY A 346 22.75 -12.23 -6.83
C GLY A 346 22.79 -13.53 -5.99
N ASP A 347 23.97 -13.99 -5.55
CA ASP A 347 24.09 -15.15 -4.65
C ASP A 347 23.85 -14.70 -3.20
N PRO A 348 22.78 -15.17 -2.51
CA PRO A 348 22.49 -14.77 -1.14
C PRO A 348 23.54 -15.21 -0.10
N LYS A 349 24.43 -16.15 -0.44
CA LYS A 349 25.48 -16.67 0.45
C LYS A 349 26.73 -15.80 0.46
N GLU A 350 26.95 -15.00 -0.58
CA GLU A 350 28.11 -14.13 -0.65
C GLU A 350 27.94 -12.89 0.23
N LEU A 351 29.05 -12.31 0.67
CA LEU A 351 29.00 -11.08 1.46
C LEU A 351 28.81 -9.86 0.54
N PRO A 352 27.95 -8.89 0.92
CA PRO A 352 27.84 -7.64 0.18
C PRO A 352 29.18 -6.91 0.05
N VAL A 353 29.55 -6.53 -1.17
CA VAL A 353 30.77 -5.74 -1.45
C VAL A 353 30.56 -4.30 -0.96
N GLY A 354 29.37 -3.77 -1.19
CA GLY A 354 28.98 -2.39 -0.92
C GLY A 354 29.53 -1.38 -1.93
N VAL A 355 29.05 -0.15 -1.82
CA VAL A 355 29.48 0.99 -2.64
C VAL A 355 30.16 2.01 -1.74
N SER A 356 31.39 2.39 -2.07
CA SER A 356 32.22 3.31 -1.27
C SER A 356 31.64 4.73 -1.21
N ASN A 357 31.16 5.25 -2.35
CA ASN A 357 30.55 6.59 -2.47
C ASN A 357 29.12 6.47 -3.05
N PRO A 358 28.13 6.05 -2.24
CA PRO A 358 26.81 5.70 -2.76
C PRO A 358 26.05 6.91 -3.31
N ARG A 359 26.19 8.11 -2.72
CA ARG A 359 25.55 9.33 -3.25
C ARG A 359 26.08 9.74 -4.63
N GLN A 360 27.40 9.74 -4.80
CA GLN A 360 28.01 10.04 -6.11
C GLN A 360 27.64 8.99 -7.15
N THR A 361 27.46 7.73 -6.73
CA THR A 361 27.02 6.65 -7.61
C THR A 361 25.58 6.88 -8.09
N VAL A 362 24.68 7.27 -7.18
CA VAL A 362 23.30 7.66 -7.52
C VAL A 362 23.28 8.82 -8.53
N GLU A 363 23.99 9.90 -8.25
CA GLU A 363 24.08 11.07 -9.15
C GLU A 363 24.64 10.69 -10.52
N ALA A 364 25.70 9.86 -10.55
CA ALA A 364 26.31 9.41 -11.79
C ALA A 364 25.37 8.53 -12.63
N ILE A 365 24.59 7.66 -12.01
CA ILE A 365 23.61 6.82 -12.71
C ILE A 365 22.51 7.70 -13.31
N GLN A 366 21.98 8.65 -12.53
CA GLN A 366 20.93 9.56 -13.01
C GLN A 366 21.40 10.44 -14.17
N GLU A 367 22.62 10.98 -14.09
CA GLU A 367 23.24 11.78 -15.16
C GLU A 367 23.38 10.98 -16.46
N GLU A 368 23.83 9.73 -16.38
CA GLU A 368 24.06 8.87 -17.54
C GLU A 368 22.75 8.36 -18.16
N ILE A 369 21.72 8.07 -17.35
CA ILE A 369 20.37 7.77 -17.84
C ILE A 369 19.82 8.93 -18.65
N ALA A 370 19.86 10.15 -18.10
CA ALA A 370 19.34 11.35 -18.76
C ALA A 370 20.09 11.68 -20.06
N ARG A 371 21.36 11.27 -20.18
CA ARG A 371 22.19 11.53 -21.35
C ARG A 371 22.04 10.48 -22.45
N ARG A 372 21.82 9.22 -22.10
CA ARG A 372 21.98 8.09 -23.03
C ARG A 372 20.71 7.30 -23.30
N ILE A 373 19.69 7.40 -22.44
CA ILE A 373 18.43 6.70 -22.64
C ILE A 373 17.43 7.65 -23.29
N THR A 374 16.92 7.25 -24.45
CA THR A 374 15.89 7.97 -25.22
C THR A 374 14.72 7.03 -25.49
N PRO A 375 13.44 7.41 -25.23
CA PRO A 375 12.98 8.68 -24.63
C PRO A 375 13.47 8.91 -23.19
N PRO A 376 13.39 10.15 -22.66
CA PRO A 376 13.79 10.44 -21.29
C PRO A 376 13.05 9.53 -20.28
N LEU A 377 13.82 8.92 -19.38
CA LEU A 377 13.32 7.97 -18.39
C LEU A 377 13.57 8.51 -16.98
N GLU A 378 12.50 8.71 -16.21
CA GLU A 378 12.61 9.05 -14.78
C GLU A 378 12.75 7.78 -13.94
N VAL A 379 13.86 7.68 -13.18
CA VAL A 379 14.09 6.56 -12.24
C VAL A 379 14.28 7.06 -10.82
N THR A 380 13.90 6.23 -9.85
CA THR A 380 14.15 6.50 -8.43
C THR A 380 15.41 5.76 -7.99
N ALA A 381 16.39 6.47 -7.43
CA ALA A 381 17.63 5.88 -6.95
C ALA A 381 17.95 6.33 -5.52
N ASP A 382 18.22 5.37 -4.65
CA ASP A 382 18.42 5.60 -3.22
C ASP A 382 19.47 4.66 -2.62
N VAL A 383 19.88 4.96 -1.38
CA VAL A 383 20.92 4.20 -0.66
C VAL A 383 20.25 3.32 0.39
N GLN A 384 20.43 2.01 0.25
CA GLN A 384 19.96 1.00 1.20
C GLN A 384 21.15 0.43 1.99
N GLU A 385 20.87 -0.23 3.11
CA GLU A 385 21.89 -0.89 3.93
C GLU A 385 21.53 -2.37 4.12
N THR A 386 22.52 -3.25 3.93
CA THR A 386 22.41 -4.70 4.12
C THR A 386 23.68 -5.23 4.74
N GLN A 387 23.56 -6.06 5.78
CA GLN A 387 24.70 -6.61 6.53
C GLN A 387 25.79 -5.56 6.89
N GLY A 388 25.38 -4.33 7.23
CA GLY A 388 26.29 -3.22 7.57
C GLY A 388 27.03 -2.57 6.39
N LYS A 389 26.63 -2.89 5.14
CA LYS A 389 27.17 -2.31 3.90
C LYS A 389 26.13 -1.45 3.21
N LYS A 390 26.56 -0.30 2.70
CA LYS A 390 25.72 0.60 1.90
C LYS A 390 25.72 0.15 0.45
N ILE A 391 24.54 0.04 -0.15
CA ILE A 391 24.33 -0.35 -1.53
C ILE A 391 23.44 0.70 -2.21
N VAL A 392 23.47 0.75 -3.54
CA VAL A 392 22.61 1.64 -4.32
C VAL A 392 21.49 0.82 -4.92
N ARG A 393 20.24 1.24 -4.70
CA ARG A 393 19.06 0.65 -5.33
C ARG A 393 18.54 1.60 -6.38
N VAL A 394 18.22 1.09 -7.55
CA VAL A 394 17.57 1.84 -8.64
C VAL A 394 16.25 1.16 -8.97
N VAL A 395 15.14 1.89 -8.79
CA VAL A 395 13.79 1.47 -9.17
C VAL A 395 13.49 2.10 -10.52
N VAL A 396 13.23 1.23 -11.49
CA VAL A 396 12.94 1.60 -12.88
C VAL A 396 11.45 1.33 -13.13
N PRO A 397 10.64 2.34 -13.45
CA PRO A 397 9.24 2.12 -13.79
C PRO A 397 9.13 1.38 -15.13
N ARG A 398 7.96 0.81 -15.40
CA ARG A 398 7.63 0.43 -16.78
C ARG A 398 7.54 1.71 -17.61
N GLY A 399 8.25 1.76 -18.72
CA GLY A 399 8.26 2.91 -19.59
C GLY A 399 6.90 3.17 -20.22
N GLU A 400 6.51 4.44 -20.30
CA GLU A 400 5.24 4.87 -20.91
C GLU A 400 5.33 4.87 -22.45
N ASP A 401 6.50 5.20 -22.99
CA ASP A 401 6.77 5.34 -24.43
C ASP A 401 7.86 4.37 -24.94
N PRO A 402 7.68 3.03 -24.86
CA PRO A 402 8.63 2.10 -25.46
C PRO A 402 8.59 2.19 -27.01
N PRO A 403 9.73 1.97 -27.72
CA PRO A 403 10.98 1.46 -27.17
C PRO A 403 11.91 2.56 -26.65
N TYR A 404 12.43 2.34 -25.45
CA TYR A 404 13.60 3.02 -24.90
C TYR A 404 14.86 2.41 -25.52
N ALA A 405 15.80 3.26 -25.89
CA ALA A 405 17.07 2.87 -26.50
C ALA A 405 18.24 3.58 -25.82
N ILE A 406 19.37 2.88 -25.74
CA ILE A 406 20.66 3.45 -25.38
C ILE A 406 21.31 4.01 -26.64
N ASP A 407 21.80 5.24 -26.57
CA ASP A 407 22.46 5.97 -27.67
C ASP A 407 21.60 6.00 -28.95
N ASP A 408 20.28 6.13 -28.79
CA ASP A 408 19.25 6.20 -29.84
C ASP A 408 19.09 4.98 -30.76
N ASN A 409 19.87 3.91 -30.59
CA ASN A 409 19.84 2.77 -31.52
C ASN A 409 19.93 1.38 -30.88
N LYS A 410 20.20 1.26 -29.57
CA LYS A 410 20.29 -0.05 -28.90
C LYS A 410 19.12 -0.27 -27.96
N ILE A 411 18.22 -1.14 -28.38
CA ILE A 411 17.05 -1.54 -27.60
C ILE A 411 17.41 -2.80 -26.82
N TYR A 412 17.25 -2.74 -25.50
CA TYR A 412 17.40 -3.89 -24.62
C TYR A 412 16.02 -4.31 -24.12
N ILE A 413 15.77 -5.61 -24.09
CA ILE A 413 14.50 -6.21 -23.61
C ILE A 413 14.90 -7.40 -22.75
N ARG A 414 14.19 -7.63 -21.64
CA ARG A 414 14.33 -8.86 -20.86
C ARG A 414 13.37 -9.92 -21.38
N SER A 415 13.88 -11.13 -21.59
CA SER A 415 13.10 -12.32 -21.93
C SER A 415 13.30 -13.38 -20.86
N GLU A 416 12.31 -14.25 -20.68
CA GLU A 416 12.40 -15.42 -19.79
C GLU A 416 13.42 -16.47 -20.23
#